data_AF-A0A4R6LAF6-F1
#
_entry.id   AF-A0A4R6LAF6-F1
#
_cell.length_a   1.000
_cell.length_b   1.000
_cell.length_c   1.000
_cell.angle_alpha   90.00
_cell.angle_beta   90.00
_cell.angle_gamma   90.00
#
_symmetry.space_group_name_H-M   'P 1'
#
loop_
_entity.id
_entity.type
_entity.pdbx_description
1 polymer ?
#
loop_
_entity_poly.entity_id
_entity_poly.type
_entity_poly.pdbx_seq_one_letter_code
_entity_poly.pdbx_strand_id
1 'polypeptide(L)'
;MFTKQWKSSKTSIYTLSKQSGIHIAKLKDTLNVKGLVTGATYLEEKKLIALCGYSKTGKPFIYLLYDFKNYDFLSGNKRKIDLQLSFHQIEGIATKDGLHYYLSNESLIRKPVLNVPQQIHYFDLSPVLNSYLHK
;
A
#
# COMPACT_ATOMS: atom_id res chain seq x y z
N MET A 1 8.94 2.68 -7.68
CA MET A 1 8.40 1.29 -7.72
C MET A 1 8.54 0.67 -6.35
N PHE A 2 7.49 0.02 -5.84
CA PHE A 2 7.49 -0.73 -4.59
C PHE A 2 7.37 -2.23 -4.91
N THR A 3 8.15 -3.08 -4.25
CA THR A 3 8.20 -4.53 -4.57
C THR A 3 7.46 -5.41 -3.55
N LYS A 4 6.91 -6.53 -4.05
CA LYS A 4 6.35 -7.64 -3.26
C LYS A 4 7.43 -8.70 -3.01
N GLN A 5 8.06 -8.72 -1.83
CA GLN A 5 9.10 -9.71 -1.53
C GLN A 5 8.57 -10.87 -0.69
N TRP A 6 8.14 -11.94 -1.35
CA TRP A 6 7.54 -13.13 -0.70
C TRP A 6 8.43 -13.79 0.37
N LYS A 7 9.73 -13.93 0.09
CA LYS A 7 10.67 -14.58 1.02
C LYS A 7 10.87 -13.74 2.29
N SER A 8 11.28 -12.48 2.14
CA SER A 8 11.65 -11.58 3.23
C SER A 8 10.47 -10.86 3.90
N SER A 9 9.30 -10.78 3.26
CA SER A 9 8.15 -9.95 3.70
C SER A 9 8.50 -8.47 3.89
N LYS A 10 9.41 -7.96 3.04
CA LYS A 10 9.80 -6.57 2.97
C LYS A 10 9.37 -5.98 1.63
N THR A 11 9.55 -4.67 1.50
CA THR A 11 9.31 -3.93 0.26
C THR A 11 10.53 -3.10 -0.05
N SER A 12 11.24 -3.43 -1.13
CA SER A 12 12.28 -2.55 -1.66
C SER A 12 11.67 -1.48 -2.56
N ILE A 13 12.19 -0.27 -2.43
CA ILE A 13 11.82 0.93 -3.18
C ILE A 13 12.89 1.14 -4.24
N TYR A 14 12.47 1.16 -5.50
CA TYR A 14 13.34 1.43 -6.63
C TYR A 14 12.94 2.72 -7.36
N THR A 15 13.93 3.44 -7.86
CA THR A 15 13.76 4.59 -8.75
C THR A 15 14.06 4.20 -10.19
N LEU A 16 13.27 4.74 -11.11
CA LEU A 16 13.36 4.53 -12.56
C LEU A 16 13.14 5.87 -13.27
N SER A 17 13.77 6.06 -14.42
CA SER A 17 13.51 7.23 -15.27
C SER A 17 12.10 7.17 -15.84
N LYS A 18 11.46 8.34 -16.00
CA LYS A 18 10.18 8.48 -16.72
C LYS A 18 10.36 8.53 -18.24
N GLN A 19 11.59 8.69 -18.73
CA GLN A 19 11.87 8.74 -20.16
C GLN A 19 11.71 7.35 -20.78
N SER A 20 11.21 7.28 -22.01
CA SER A 20 11.14 6.01 -22.75
C SER A 20 12.54 5.43 -22.97
N GLY A 21 12.67 4.11 -22.85
CA GLY A 21 13.94 3.39 -23.05
C GLY A 21 14.16 2.26 -22.05
N ILE A 22 15.35 1.65 -22.15
CA ILE A 22 15.78 0.60 -21.23
C ILE A 22 16.45 1.26 -20.03
N HIS A 23 15.93 1.00 -18.84
CA HIS A 23 16.44 1.56 -17.59
C HIS A 23 16.73 0.47 -16.56
N ILE A 24 17.84 0.62 -15.85
CA ILE A 24 18.16 -0.21 -14.70
C ILE A 24 17.50 0.42 -13.47
N ALA A 25 16.63 -0.35 -12.80
CA ALA A 25 16.02 0.06 -11.54
C ALA A 25 17.11 0.23 -10.47
N LYS A 26 17.22 1.43 -9.90
CA LYS A 26 18.17 1.70 -8.81
C LYS A 26 17.49 1.49 -7.47
N LEU A 27 18.04 0.61 -6.63
CA LEU A 27 17.57 0.43 -5.27
C LEU A 27 17.79 1.73 -4.49
N LYS A 28 16.71 2.26 -3.92
CA LYS A 28 16.74 3.45 -3.09
C LYS A 28 16.69 3.11 -1.61
N ASP A 29 15.78 2.22 -1.22
CA ASP A 29 15.58 1.86 0.19
C ASP A 29 14.84 0.52 0.33
N THR A 30 14.72 0.02 1.56
CA THR A 30 13.90 -1.12 1.94
C THR A 30 13.04 -0.80 3.16
N LEU A 31 11.72 -0.97 3.00
CA LEU A 31 10.71 -0.77 4.02
C LEU A 31 10.26 -2.14 4.59
N ASN A 32 10.28 -2.26 5.91
CA ASN A 32 9.70 -3.42 6.60
C ASN A 32 8.26 -3.13 7.05
N VAL A 33 7.29 -3.53 6.23
CA VAL A 33 5.85 -3.40 6.56
C VAL A 33 5.30 -4.60 7.36
N LYS A 34 6.15 -5.59 7.67
CA LYS A 34 5.76 -6.89 8.24
C LYS A 34 4.65 -7.56 7.41
N GLY A 35 4.82 -7.60 6.09
CA GLY A 35 3.80 -8.05 5.15
C GLY A 35 4.22 -7.89 3.70
N LEU A 36 3.31 -8.20 2.79
CA LEU A 36 3.50 -8.11 1.35
C LEU A 36 2.73 -6.90 0.83
N VAL A 37 3.45 -5.87 0.34
CA VAL A 37 2.83 -4.77 -0.42
C VAL A 37 2.50 -5.27 -1.81
N THR A 38 1.29 -4.97 -2.27
CA THR A 38 0.72 -5.44 -3.54
C THR A 38 0.23 -4.31 -4.43
N GLY A 39 -0.18 -3.19 -3.85
CA GLY A 39 -0.63 -2.02 -4.58
C GLY A 39 -0.16 -0.73 -3.90
N ALA A 40 -0.14 0.35 -4.66
CA ALA A 40 0.23 1.67 -4.20
C ALA A 40 -0.56 2.74 -4.96
N THR A 41 -0.93 3.80 -4.26
CA THR A 41 -1.43 5.04 -4.85
C THR A 41 -0.67 6.22 -4.28
N TYR A 42 -0.41 7.24 -5.10
CA TYR A 42 0.41 8.39 -4.75
C TYR A 42 -0.33 9.69 -5.09
N LEU A 43 -0.51 10.54 -4.09
CA LEU A 43 -1.02 11.90 -4.20
C LEU A 43 0.15 12.87 -4.05
N GLU A 44 0.71 13.32 -5.17
CA GLU A 44 1.92 14.13 -5.20
C GLU A 44 1.76 15.48 -4.52
N GLU A 45 0.68 16.21 -4.82
CA GLU A 45 0.37 17.52 -4.22
C GLU A 45 0.26 17.45 -2.69
N LYS A 46 -0.16 16.28 -2.17
CA LYS A 46 -0.37 16.02 -0.74
C LYS A 46 0.82 15.33 -0.08
N LYS A 47 1.89 15.02 -0.82
CA LYS A 47 3.03 14.21 -0.34
C LYS A 47 2.58 12.98 0.45
N LEU A 48 1.62 12.24 -0.11
CA LEU A 48 0.96 11.12 0.54
C LEU A 48 0.98 9.89 -0.36
N ILE A 49 1.56 8.80 0.14
CA ILE A 49 1.52 7.48 -0.49
C ILE A 49 0.74 6.56 0.42
N ALA A 50 -0.24 5.86 -0.16
CA ALA A 50 -0.91 4.74 0.50
C ALA A 50 -0.53 3.45 -0.22
N LEU A 51 0.03 2.51 0.53
CA LEU A 51 0.32 1.15 0.09
C LEU A 51 -0.77 0.23 0.63
N CYS A 52 -1.24 -0.71 -0.17
CA CYS A 52 -2.04 -1.82 0.33
C CYS A 52 -1.23 -3.12 0.32
N GLY A 53 -1.65 -4.05 1.16
CA GLY A 53 -1.00 -5.35 1.25
C GLY A 53 -1.65 -6.24 2.28
N TYR A 54 -1.02 -7.39 2.52
CA TYR A 54 -1.45 -8.34 3.54
C TYR A 54 -0.27 -9.06 4.19
N SER A 55 -0.44 -9.52 5.42
CA SER A 55 0.54 -10.36 6.12
C SER A 55 0.61 -11.75 5.49
N LYS A 56 1.66 -12.52 5.80
CA LYS A 56 1.74 -13.96 5.41
C LYS A 56 0.58 -14.80 5.97
N THR A 57 -0.11 -14.32 7.00
CA THR A 57 -1.30 -14.95 7.58
C THR A 57 -2.62 -14.43 6.98
N GLY A 58 -2.55 -13.61 5.93
CA GLY A 58 -3.73 -13.09 5.23
C GLY A 58 -4.44 -11.95 5.95
N LYS A 59 -3.74 -11.19 6.82
CA LYS A 59 -4.28 -9.97 7.46
C LYS A 59 -3.97 -8.75 6.59
N PRO A 60 -4.95 -8.14 5.91
CA PRO A 60 -4.75 -6.99 5.05
C PRO A 60 -4.51 -5.71 5.84
N PHE A 61 -3.82 -4.76 5.21
CA PHE A 61 -3.49 -3.47 5.79
C PHE A 61 -3.41 -2.38 4.72
N ILE A 62 -3.55 -1.12 5.17
CA ILE A 62 -3.08 0.08 4.47
C ILE A 62 -1.84 0.58 5.21
N TYR A 63 -0.79 0.93 4.47
CA TYR A 63 0.43 1.53 5.01
C TYR A 63 0.63 2.90 4.39
N LEU A 64 0.56 3.93 5.23
CA LEU A 64 0.68 5.32 4.85
C LEU A 64 2.13 5.81 5.01
N LEU A 65 2.62 6.52 4.00
CA LEU A 65 3.84 7.32 4.05
C LEU A 65 3.45 8.76 3.71
N TYR A 66 3.68 9.71 4.61
CA TYR A 66 3.22 11.09 4.41
C TYR A 66 4.14 12.11 5.09
N ASP A 67 4.02 13.38 4.70
CA ASP A 67 4.84 14.47 5.23
C ASP A 67 6.35 14.25 5.03
N PHE A 68 6.71 13.66 3.89
CA PHE A 68 8.10 13.38 3.55
C PHE A 68 8.77 14.55 2.81
N LYS A 69 10.10 14.61 2.88
CA LYS A 69 10.91 15.62 2.20
C LYS A 69 11.21 15.18 0.76
N ASN A 70 10.84 16.02 -0.21
CA ASN A 70 11.07 15.78 -1.64
C ASN A 70 10.58 14.39 -2.07
N TYR A 71 11.45 13.55 -2.64
CA TYR A 71 11.14 12.17 -3.03
C TYR A 71 11.65 11.14 -2.03
N ASP A 72 12.15 11.54 -0.86
CA ASP A 72 12.56 10.61 0.19
C ASP A 72 11.35 10.15 1.00
N PHE A 73 10.60 9.20 0.44
CA PHE A 73 9.35 8.70 1.00
C PHE A 73 9.45 8.12 2.41
N LEU A 74 10.67 7.78 2.88
CA LEU A 74 10.87 7.26 4.24
C LEU A 74 11.30 8.34 5.24
N SER A 75 11.51 9.59 4.82
CA SER A 75 11.84 10.69 5.74
C SER A 75 10.65 11.20 6.58
N GLY A 76 9.42 10.90 6.14
CA GLY A 76 8.20 11.36 6.78
C GLY A 76 7.57 10.37 7.77
N ASN A 77 6.32 10.67 8.10
CA ASN A 77 5.46 9.87 8.95
C ASN A 77 5.09 8.55 8.28
N LYS A 78 4.99 7.49 9.11
CA LYS A 78 4.65 6.14 8.68
C LYS A 78 3.54 5.61 9.57
N ARG A 79 2.47 5.08 8.98
CA ARG A 79 1.37 4.50 9.75
C ARG A 79 0.82 3.27 9.08
N LYS A 80 0.79 2.16 9.81
CA LYS A 80 0.11 0.94 9.38
C LYS A 80 -1.29 0.92 9.99
N ILE A 81 -2.28 0.60 9.17
CA ILE A 81 -3.69 0.46 9.55
C ILE A 81 -4.09 -0.96 9.15
N ASP A 82 -4.28 -1.83 10.14
CA ASP A 82 -4.78 -3.17 9.89
C ASP A 82 -6.29 -3.08 9.59
N LEU A 83 -6.73 -3.79 8.55
CA LEU A 83 -8.13 -3.80 8.14
C LEU A 83 -8.84 -4.97 8.79
N GLN A 84 -10.09 -4.77 9.22
CA GLN A 84 -10.94 -5.80 9.83
C GLN A 84 -11.53 -6.75 8.77
N LEU A 85 -10.66 -7.30 7.92
CA LEU A 85 -10.97 -8.27 6.88
C LEU A 85 -10.09 -9.50 7.12
N SER A 86 -10.66 -10.70 7.09
CA SER A 86 -9.88 -11.93 7.29
C SER A 86 -9.60 -12.60 5.96
N PHE A 87 -8.34 -12.99 5.72
CA PHE A 87 -7.88 -13.74 4.54
C PHE A 87 -8.08 -13.04 3.19
N HIS A 88 -8.32 -11.73 3.18
CA HIS A 88 -8.45 -10.97 1.94
C HIS A 88 -7.07 -10.63 1.38
N GLN A 89 -6.78 -11.16 0.19
CA GLN A 89 -5.59 -10.80 -0.57
C GLN A 89 -5.89 -9.52 -1.35
N ILE A 90 -5.68 -8.38 -0.71
CA ILE A 90 -5.88 -7.06 -1.32
C ILE A 90 -4.74 -6.80 -2.31
N GLU A 91 -5.07 -6.39 -3.54
CA GLU A 91 -4.08 -6.16 -4.61
C GLU A 91 -4.24 -4.82 -5.33
N GLY A 92 -5.33 -4.09 -5.10
CA GLY A 92 -5.54 -2.74 -5.62
C GLY A 92 -5.85 -1.74 -4.51
N ILE A 93 -5.38 -0.51 -4.70
CA ILE A 93 -5.76 0.64 -3.86
C ILE A 93 -5.82 1.90 -4.73
N ALA A 94 -6.88 2.69 -4.56
CA ALA A 94 -7.05 3.97 -5.21
C ALA A 94 -7.73 4.96 -4.28
N THR A 95 -7.44 6.24 -4.49
CA THR A 95 -8.13 7.36 -3.83
C THR A 95 -8.07 8.56 -4.75
N LYS A 96 -9.05 9.46 -4.62
CA LYS A 96 -9.05 10.76 -5.29
C LYS A 96 -8.59 11.88 -4.37
N ASP A 97 -8.91 11.79 -3.09
CA ASP A 97 -8.76 12.88 -2.12
C ASP A 97 -7.78 12.57 -0.98
N GLY A 98 -7.31 11.33 -0.85
CA GLY A 98 -6.42 10.92 0.23
C GLY A 98 -7.13 10.64 1.55
N LEU A 99 -8.45 10.75 1.60
CA LEU A 99 -9.29 10.44 2.76
C LEU A 99 -10.08 9.16 2.51
N HIS A 100 -10.68 9.02 1.33
CA HIS A 100 -11.55 7.92 0.96
C HIS A 100 -10.81 6.96 0.03
N TYR A 101 -10.68 5.70 0.44
CA TYR A 101 -9.92 4.69 -0.28
C TYR A 101 -10.80 3.54 -0.75
N TYR A 102 -10.55 3.13 -1.98
CA TYR A 102 -11.15 1.95 -2.59
C TYR A 102 -10.08 0.88 -2.74
N LEU A 103 -10.37 -0.32 -2.28
CA LEU A 103 -9.46 -1.46 -2.33
C LEU A 103 -10.13 -2.65 -3.02
N SER A 104 -9.38 -3.46 -3.75
CA SER A 104 -9.88 -4.70 -4.36
C SER A 104 -9.12 -5.91 -3.82
N ASN A 105 -9.82 -7.03 -3.63
CA ASN A 105 -9.19 -8.33 -3.33
C ASN A 105 -9.41 -9.37 -4.40
N GLU A 106 -8.47 -10.32 -4.49
CA GLU A 106 -8.63 -11.56 -5.26
C GLU A 106 -9.60 -12.54 -4.57
N SER A 107 -10.13 -13.46 -5.37
CA SER A 107 -10.81 -14.65 -4.85
C SER A 107 -9.80 -15.58 -4.17
N LEU A 108 -10.14 -16.08 -2.99
CA LEU A 108 -9.35 -17.09 -2.28
C LEU A 108 -10.24 -18.24 -1.84
N ILE A 109 -10.11 -19.36 -2.54
CA ILE A 109 -10.84 -20.60 -2.26
C ILE A 109 -9.86 -21.66 -1.76
N ARG A 110 -10.08 -22.17 -0.54
CA ARG A 110 -9.41 -23.36 0.00
C ARG A 110 -10.49 -24.31 0.53
N LYS A 111 -10.94 -25.22 -0.33
CA LYS A 111 -12.03 -26.15 0.02
C LYS A 111 -11.58 -27.13 1.12
N PRO A 112 -12.47 -27.49 2.07
CA PRO A 112 -13.83 -26.97 2.28
C PRO A 112 -13.93 -25.75 3.20
N VAL A 113 -12.80 -25.22 3.69
CA VAL A 113 -12.74 -24.36 4.89
C VAL A 113 -12.85 -22.86 4.60
N LEU A 114 -12.43 -22.41 3.41
CA LEU A 114 -12.32 -20.99 3.08
C LEU A 114 -12.86 -20.68 1.69
N ASN A 115 -13.71 -19.67 1.62
CA ASN A 115 -14.20 -19.07 0.38
C ASN A 115 -14.33 -17.56 0.56
N VAL A 116 -13.35 -16.80 0.07
CA VAL A 116 -13.39 -15.33 0.03
C VAL A 116 -13.61 -14.92 -1.42
N PRO A 117 -14.76 -14.32 -1.79
CA PRO A 117 -14.99 -13.84 -3.15
C PRO A 117 -14.18 -12.57 -3.43
N GLN A 118 -13.89 -12.33 -4.71
CA GLN A 118 -13.34 -11.06 -5.18
C GLN A 118 -14.38 -9.94 -5.04
N GLN A 119 -13.98 -8.80 -4.48
CA GLN A 119 -14.86 -7.66 -4.25
C GLN A 119 -14.08 -6.35 -4.09
N ILE A 120 -14.80 -5.23 -4.10
CA ILE A 120 -14.29 -3.89 -3.81
C ILE A 120 -14.72 -3.50 -2.40
N HIS A 121 -13.81 -2.87 -1.67
CA HIS A 121 -14.01 -2.35 -0.33
C HIS A 121 -13.85 -0.84 -0.34
N TYR A 122 -14.55 -0.18 0.57
CA TYR A 122 -14.43 1.25 0.83
C TYR A 122 -13.95 1.48 2.26
N PHE A 123 -12.98 2.36 2.44
CA PHE A 123 -12.47 2.76 3.74
C PHE A 123 -12.34 4.28 3.82
N ASP A 124 -12.91 4.85 4.89
CA ASP A 124 -12.75 6.25 5.24
C ASP A 124 -11.59 6.40 6.25
N LEU A 125 -10.51 7.05 5.82
CA LEU A 125 -9.33 7.35 6.64
C LEU A 125 -9.33 8.79 7.17
N SER A 126 -10.44 9.52 7.10
CA SER A 126 -10.60 10.84 7.71
C SER A 126 -10.17 10.88 9.18
N PRO A 127 -10.52 9.91 10.04
CA PRO A 127 -10.05 9.90 11.44
C PRO A 127 -8.52 9.88 11.60
N VAL A 128 -7.79 9.48 10.57
CA VAL A 128 -6.32 9.36 10.57
C VAL A 128 -5.64 10.52 9.83
N LEU A 129 -6.24 11.01 8.74
CA LEU A 129 -5.58 11.90 7.79
C LEU A 129 -6.17 13.30 7.71
N ASN A 130 -7.35 13.56 8.29
CA ASN A 130 -8.01 14.85 8.17
C ASN A 130 -7.15 16.01 8.72
N SER A 131 -6.52 15.81 9.88
CA SER A 131 -5.61 16.80 10.49
C SER A 131 -4.32 17.03 9.70
N TYR A 132 -3.97 16.13 8.78
CA TYR A 132 -2.81 16.29 7.91
C TYR A 132 -3.19 16.99 6.60
N LEU A 133 -4.30 16.59 5.99
CA LEU A 133 -4.70 17.05 4.66
C LEU A 133 -5.38 18.43 4.66
N HIS A 134 -5.86 18.88 5.82
CA HIS A 134 -6.54 20.18 5.99
C HIS A 134 -5.80 21.09 6.98
N LYS A 135 -4.46 21.00 7.01
CA LYS A 135 -3.63 21.97 7.73
C LYS A 135 -3.67 23.36 7.08
#